data_AF-A0A850LNR7-F1
#
_entry.id   AF-A0A850LNR7-F1
#
_cell.length_a   1.000
_cell.length_b   1.000
_cell.length_c   1.000
_cell.angle_alpha   90.00
_cell.angle_beta   90.00
_cell.angle_gamma   90.00
#
_symmetry.space_group_name_H-M   'P 1'
#
loop_
_entity.id
_entity.type
_entity.pdbx_description
1 polymer ?
#
loop_
_entity_poly.entity_id
_entity_poly.type
_entity_poly.pdbx_seq_one_letter_code
_entity_poly.pdbx_strand_id
1 'polypeptide(L)' 'MMDDRRIGRAPDYTVPALVMLGVNLTWILVLVWALWGFAAALLLAALVHHVITRLATRAR' A
#
# COMPACT_ATOMS: atom_id res chain seq x y z
N MET A 1 -23.79 28.05 27.04
CA MET A 1 -22.88 28.39 25.92
C MET A 1 -21.91 27.23 25.79
N MET A 2 -22.26 26.24 24.97
CA MET A 2 -21.41 25.11 24.66
C MET A 2 -20.89 25.35 23.25
N ASP A 3 -19.60 25.68 23.14
CA ASP A 3 -18.91 25.74 21.86
C ASP A 3 -18.76 24.31 21.33
N ASP A 4 -19.68 23.94 20.44
CA ASP A 4 -19.56 22.78 19.57
C ASP A 4 -18.29 22.92 18.75
N ARG A 5 -17.19 22.37 19.27
CA ARG A 5 -15.95 22.18 18.51
C ARG A 5 -16.27 21.21 17.38
N ARG A 6 -16.66 21.76 16.23
CA ARG A 6 -16.71 21.03 14.95
C ARG A 6 -15.34 20.40 14.75
N ILE A 7 -15.25 19.10 15.05
CA ILE A 7 -14.08 18.29 14.72
C ILE A 7 -14.00 18.36 13.20
N GLY A 8 -13.13 19.24 12.70
CA GLY A 8 -12.89 19.38 11.27
C GLY A 8 -12.53 18.00 10.74
N ARG A 9 -13.21 17.60 9.66
CA ARG A 9 -12.99 16.31 8.99
C ARG A 9 -11.49 16.08 8.86
N ALA A 10 -10.99 15.01 9.47
CA ALA A 10 -9.57 14.66 9.40
C ALA A 10 -9.17 14.59 7.91
N PRO A 11 -8.02 15.17 7.51
CA PRO A 11 -7.61 15.15 6.11
C PRO A 11 -7.50 13.71 5.61
N ASP A 12 -7.97 13.47 4.39
CA ASP A 12 -7.94 12.13 3.80
C ASP A 12 -6.50 11.77 3.41
N TYR A 13 -5.78 11.12 4.32
CA TYR A 13 -4.39 10.70 4.12
C TYR A 13 -4.24 9.38 3.35
N THR A 14 -5.34 8.79 2.89
CA THR A 14 -5.35 7.52 2.17
C THR A 14 -4.50 7.57 0.91
N VAL A 15 -4.59 8.66 0.14
CA VAL A 15 -3.80 8.84 -1.09
C VAL A 15 -2.30 8.92 -0.81
N PRO A 16 -1.80 9.84 0.04
CA PRO A 16 -0.36 9.87 0.35
C PRO A 16 0.15 8.59 1.00
N ALA A 17 -0.66 7.92 1.85
CA ALA A 17 -0.30 6.62 2.41
C ALA A 17 -0.14 5.54 1.32
N LEU A 18 -1.06 5.48 0.35
CA LEU A 18 -0.93 4.55 -0.79
C LEU A 18 0.30 4.85 -1.64
N VAL A 19 0.61 6.12 -1.88
CA VAL A 19 1.80 6.52 -2.64
C VAL A 19 3.07 6.07 -1.91
N MET A 20 3.18 6.33 -0.61
CA MET A 20 4.34 5.92 0.19
C MET A 20 4.50 4.39 0.28
N LEU A 21 3.38 3.66 0.33
CA LEU A 21 3.35 2.20 0.22
C LEU A 21 3.87 1.74 -1.15
N GLY A 22 3.38 2.33 -2.23
CA GLY A 22 3.80 2.00 -3.60
C GLY A 22 5.28 2.25 -3.85
N VAL A 23 5.81 3.37 -3.36
CA VAL A 23 7.24 3.71 -3.48
C VAL A 23 8.10 2.70 -2.72
N ASN A 24 7.77 2.40 -1.45
CA ASN A 24 8.52 1.41 -0.67
C ASN A 24 8.51 0.04 -1.33
N LEU A 25 7.33 -0.40 -1.79
CA LEU A 25 7.19 -1.69 -2.43
C LEU A 25 8.01 -1.78 -3.73
N THR A 26 8.03 -0.71 -4.52
CA THR A 26 8.83 -0.63 -5.75
C THR A 26 10.31 -0.78 -5.45
N TRP A 27 10.83 -0.06 -4.45
CA TRP A 27 12.23 -0.18 -4.03
C TRP A 27 12.58 -1.57 -3.53
N ILE A 28 11.71 -2.22 -2.76
CA ILE A 28 11.91 -3.60 -2.30
C ILE A 28 11.97 -4.55 -3.50
N LEU A 29 11.06 -4.40 -4.48
CA LEU A 29 11.05 -5.22 -5.70
C LEU A 29 12.33 -5.04 -6.51
N VAL A 30 12.81 -3.81 -6.66
CA VAL A 30 14.08 -3.50 -7.34
C VAL A 30 15.28 -4.07 -6.58
N LEU A 31 15.29 -3.99 -5.25
CA LEU A 31 16.35 -4.57 -4.43
C LEU A 31 16.39 -6.09 -4.53
N VAL A 32 15.23 -6.75 -4.43
CA VAL A 32 15.07 -8.20 -4.63
C VAL A 32 15.51 -8.60 -6.03
N TRP A 33 15.13 -7.80 -7.04
CA TRP A 33 15.56 -8.01 -8.41
C TRP A 33 17.08 -7.92 -8.56
N ALA A 34 17.72 -6.93 -7.95
CA ALA A 34 19.16 -6.74 -8.02
C ALA A 34 19.96 -7.86 -7.31
N LEU A 35 19.40 -8.45 -6.24
CA LEU A 35 20.06 -9.49 -5.45
C LEU A 35 19.82 -10.91 -5.98
N TRP A 36 18.62 -11.22 -6.46
CA TRP A 36 18.19 -12.57 -6.82
C TRP A 36 17.71 -12.72 -8.28
N GLY A 37 17.66 -11.63 -9.05
CA GLY A 37 17.21 -11.63 -10.44
C GLY A 37 15.69 -11.49 -10.60
N PHE A 38 15.23 -11.52 -11.86
CA PHE A 38 13.84 -11.18 -12.25
C PHE A 38 12.79 -12.15 -11.73
N ALA A 39 13.12 -13.43 -11.60
CA ALA A 39 12.20 -14.45 -11.11
C ALA A 39 11.71 -14.16 -9.68
N ALA A 40 12.60 -13.71 -8.78
CA ALA A 40 12.25 -13.38 -7.40
C ALA A 40 11.31 -12.17 -7.31
N ALA A 41 11.55 -11.14 -8.14
CA ALA A 41 10.68 -9.97 -8.21
C ALA A 41 9.27 -10.32 -8.74
N LEU A 42 9.18 -11.24 -9.70
CA LEU A 42 7.91 -11.72 -10.24
C LEU A 42 7.08 -12.49 -9.20
N LEU A 43 7.72 -13.34 -8.40
CA LEU A 43 7.06 -14.04 -7.30
C LEU A 43 6.51 -13.07 -6.25
N LEU A 44 7.29 -12.03 -5.92
CA LEU A 44 6.89 -11.02 -4.96
C LEU A 44 5.73 -10.15 -5.50
N ALA A 45 5.76 -9.80 -6.80
CA ALA A 45 4.65 -9.12 -7.46
C ALA A 45 3.37 -9.97 -7.43
N ALA A 46 3.47 -11.27 -7.69
CA ALA A 46 2.34 -12.20 -7.60
C ALA A 46 1.78 -12.30 -6.16
N LEU A 47 2.66 -12.33 -5.14
CA LEU A 47 2.26 -12.32 -3.73
C LEU A 47 1.46 -11.06 -3.39
N VAL A 48 1.97 -9.88 -3.79
CA VAL A 48 1.28 -8.61 -3.57
C VAL A 48 -0.08 -8.60 -4.26
N HIS A 49 -0.14 -9.00 -5.52
CA HIS A 49 -1.40 -9.09 -6.28
C HIS A 49 -2.41 -10.03 -5.59
N HIS A 50 -1.93 -11.15 -5.05
CA HIS A 50 -2.75 -12.08 -4.29
C HIS A 50 -3.27 -11.47 -2.98
N VAL A 51 -2.44 -10.76 -2.23
CA VAL A 51 -2.84 -10.07 -0.99
C VAL A 51 -3.88 -8.99 -1.27
N ILE A 52 -3.70 -8.19 -2.33
CA ILE A 52 -4.68 -7.17 -2.73
C ILE A 52 -6.01 -7.82 -3.10
N THR A 53 -5.99 -8.89 -3.90
CA THR A 53 -7.18 -9.65 -4.29
C THR A 53 -7.88 -10.24 -3.06
N ARG A 54 -7.12 -10.74 -2.08
CA ARG A 54 -7.63 -11.23 -0.80
C ARG A 54 -8.23 -10.12 0.06
N LEU A 55 -7.65 -8.92 0.07
CA LEU A 55 -8.22 -7.76 0.76
C LEU A 55 -9.52 -7.31 0.08
N ALA A 56 -9.54 -7.26 -1.25
CA ALA A 56 -10.71 -6.88 -2.03
C ALA A 56 -11.89 -7.86 -1.84
N THR A 57 -11.60 -9.15 -1.74
CA THR A 57 -12.61 -10.18 -1.44
C THR A 57 -13.09 -10.14 0.01
N ARG A 58 -12.26 -9.69 0.96
CA ARG A 58 -12.63 -9.56 2.39
C ARG A 58 -13.34 -8.24 2.72
N ALA A 59 -13.21 -7.22 1.86
CA ALA A 59 -13.90 -5.94 1.97
C ALA A 59 -15.31 -5.95 1.35
N ARG A 60 -15.70 -7.06 0.70
CA ARG A 60 -17.09 -7.40 0.34
C ARG A 60 -17.74 -8.18 1.47
#